data_AF-A0A7J6AY55-F1
#
_entry.id   AF-A0A7J6AY55-F1
#
_cell.length_a   1.000
_cell.length_b   1.000
_cell.length_c   1.000
_cell.angle_alpha   90.00
_cell.angle_beta   90.00
_cell.angle_gamma   90.00
#
_symmetry.space_group_name_H-M   'P 1'
#
loop_
_entity.id
_entity.type
_entity.pdbx_description
1 polymer ?
#
loop_
_entity_poly.entity_id
_entity_poly.type
_entity_poly.pdbx_seq_one_letter_code
_entity_poly.pdbx_strand_id
1 'polypeptide(L)' 'MHQNAKKTNALQPQHEYVPWITVNGEHTDDLQQKAMGSLFKLVCSLYKGHPPAACTLGQKVVKTSYC' A
#
# COMPACT_ATOMS: atom_id res chain seq x y z
N MET A 1 15.58 5.04 -19.65
CA MET A 1 15.76 5.30 -18.20
C MET A 1 15.51 6.76 -17.79
N HIS A 2 15.68 7.75 -18.67
CA HIS A 2 15.40 9.18 -18.37
C HIS A 2 14.01 9.46 -17.79
N GLN A 3 12.97 8.82 -18.33
CA GLN A 3 11.59 9.04 -17.86
C GLN A 3 11.37 8.60 -16.42
N ASN A 4 12.10 7.57 -15.96
CA ASN A 4 12.00 7.12 -14.57
C ASN A 4 12.69 8.12 -13.64
N ALA A 5 13.88 8.63 -14.03
CA ALA A 5 14.57 9.67 -13.27
C ALA A 5 13.71 10.94 -13.11
N LYS A 6 13.05 11.39 -14.19
CA LYS A 6 12.11 12.52 -14.11
C LYS A 6 10.96 12.28 -13.13
N LYS A 7 10.37 11.08 -13.14
CA LYS A 7 9.28 10.72 -12.23
C LYS A 7 9.75 10.65 -10.78
N THR A 8 10.90 10.04 -10.53
CA THR A 8 11.49 9.94 -9.18
C THR A 8 11.87 11.31 -8.62
N ASN A 9 12.42 12.21 -9.45
CA ASN A 9 12.76 13.57 -9.06
C ASN A 9 11.52 14.46 -8.80
N ALA A 10 10.37 14.10 -9.38
CA ALA A 10 9.12 14.82 -9.22
C ALA A 10 8.28 14.35 -8.01
N LEU A 11 8.76 13.36 -7.23
CA LEU A 11 8.08 12.90 -6.03
C LEU A 11 8.02 14.01 -4.98
N GLN A 12 6.86 14.15 -4.33
CA GLN A 12 6.64 15.08 -3.23
C GLN A 12 6.05 14.31 -2.02
N PRO A 13 6.72 14.32 -0.85
CA PRO A 13 8.08 14.82 -0.61
C PRO A 13 9.13 14.03 -1.40
N GLN A 14 10.34 14.60 -1.53
CA GLN A 14 11.45 13.91 -2.18
C GLN A 14 11.78 12.65 -1.38
N HIS A 15 11.98 11.54 -2.08
CA HIS A 15 12.29 10.26 -1.44
C HIS A 15 13.62 10.33 -0.67
N GLU A 16 13.61 9.91 0.59
CA GLU A 16 14.81 9.86 1.45
C GLU A 16 15.49 8.49 1.42
N TYR A 17 14.70 7.43 1.17
CA TYR A 17 15.15 6.06 1.08
C TYR A 17 14.28 5.24 0.13
N VAL A 18 14.75 4.04 -0.21
CA VAL A 18 14.00 3.07 -1.01
C VAL A 18 13.72 1.81 -0.18
N PRO A 19 12.55 1.15 -0.38
CA PRO A 19 11.46 1.53 -1.30
C PRO A 19 10.69 2.78 -0.84
N TRP A 20 10.23 3.64 -1.77
CA TRP A 20 9.41 4.82 -1.49
C TRP A 20 7.99 4.65 -2.04
N ILE A 21 7.02 4.46 -1.16
CA ILE A 21 5.65 4.08 -1.53
C ILE A 21 4.73 5.29 -1.40
N THR A 22 4.12 5.70 -2.51
CA THR A 22 3.04 6.70 -2.52
C THR A 22 1.70 5.99 -2.63
N VAL A 23 0.72 6.41 -1.84
CA VAL A 23 -0.64 5.87 -1.85
C VAL A 23 -1.60 7.00 -2.14
N ASN A 24 -2.35 6.90 -3.23
CA ASN A 24 -3.24 7.97 -3.72
C ASN A 24 -2.55 9.33 -3.93
N GLY A 25 -1.27 9.33 -4.27
CA GLY A 25 -0.49 10.54 -4.52
C GLY A 25 0.18 11.15 -3.28
N GLU A 26 -0.05 10.59 -2.09
CA GLU A 26 0.54 11.04 -0.83
C GLU A 26 1.54 10.02 -0.29
N HIS A 27 2.52 10.50 0.48
CA HIS A 27 3.46 9.66 1.21
C HIS A 27 3.53 10.15 2.66
N THR A 28 3.41 9.21 3.60
CA THR A 28 3.65 9.41 5.02
C THR A 28 4.34 8.16 5.58
N ASP A 29 5.10 8.31 6.66
CA ASP A 29 5.78 7.18 7.31
C ASP A 29 4.81 6.09 7.76
N ASP A 30 3.61 6.46 8.22
CA ASP A 30 2.56 5.50 8.60
C ASP A 30 2.03 4.71 7.39
N LEU A 31 1.77 5.39 6.26
CA LEU A 31 1.35 4.72 5.01
C LEU A 31 2.45 3.79 4.50
N GLN A 32 3.70 4.25 4.55
CA GLN A 32 4.87 3.47 4.19
C GLN A 32 4.99 2.21 5.07
N GLN A 33 4.93 2.34 6.39
CA GLN A 33 5.00 1.20 7.32
C GLN A 33 3.84 0.21 7.08
N LYS A 34 2.60 0.71 6.92
CA LYS A 34 1.43 -0.14 6.63
C LYS A 34 1.56 -0.84 5.29
N ALA A 35 2.07 -0.16 4.26
CA ALA A 35 2.28 -0.73 2.94
C ALA A 35 3.39 -1.79 2.96
N MET A 36 4.48 -1.55 3.67
CA MET A 36 5.57 -2.52 3.87
C MET A 36 5.10 -3.75 4.65
N GLY A 37 4.21 -3.58 5.64
CA GLY A 37 3.62 -4.70 6.38
C GLY A 37 2.62 -5.50 5.55
N SER A 38 1.69 -4.81 4.88
CA SER A 38 0.76 -5.44 3.93
C SER A 38 0.08 -4.39 3.05
N LEU A 39 0.65 -4.15 1.86
CA LEU A 39 0.04 -3.30 0.84
C LEU A 39 -1.39 -3.73 0.52
N PHE A 40 -1.65 -5.03 0.49
CA PHE A 40 -2.98 -5.59 0.24
C PHE A 40 -4.02 -5.10 1.27
N LYS A 41 -3.72 -5.23 2.57
CA LYS A 41 -4.64 -4.78 3.63
C LYS A 41 -4.85 -3.26 3.56
N LEU A 42 -3.79 -2.51 3.30
CA LEU A 42 -3.86 -1.05 3.17
C LEU A 42 -4.78 -0.63 2.02
N VAL A 43 -4.59 -1.20 0.82
CA VAL A 43 -5.44 -0.91 -0.35
C VAL A 43 -6.90 -1.26 -0.07
N CYS A 44 -7.17 -2.43 0.52
CA CYS A 44 -8.53 -2.82 0.89
C CYS A 44 -9.17 -1.89 1.92
N SER A 45 -8.41 -1.35 2.88
CA SER A 45 -8.93 -0.39 3.86
C SER A 45 -9.22 1.00 3.29
N LEU A 46 -8.45 1.42 2.28
CA LEU A 46 -8.59 2.75 1.66
C LEU A 46 -9.62 2.77 0.53
N TYR A 47 -10.07 1.60 0.08
CA TYR A 47 -11.03 1.48 -1.00
C TYR A 47 -12.41 1.98 -0.55
N LYS A 48 -12.89 3.06 -1.16
CA LYS A 48 -14.16 3.71 -0.83
C LYS A 48 -15.39 3.09 -1.52
N GLY A 49 -15.17 2.23 -2.52
CA GLY A 49 -16.24 1.58 -3.27
C GLY A 49 -16.67 0.24 -2.67
N HIS A 50 -17.45 -0.55 -3.41
CA HIS A 50 -17.79 -1.92 -3.02
C HIS A 50 -16.53 -2.81 -3.08
N PRO A 51 -15.99 -3.26 -1.94
CA PRO A 51 -14.70 -3.93 -1.93
C PRO A 51 -14.79 -5.26 -2.72
N PRO A 52 -13.80 -5.56 -3.57
CA PRO A 52 -13.78 -6.82 -4.29
C PRO A 52 -13.73 -8.00 -3.31
N ALA A 53 -14.22 -9.16 -3.72
CA ALA A 53 -14.23 -10.37 -2.90
C ALA A 53 -12.85 -10.73 -2.35
N ALA A 54 -11.77 -10.39 -3.06
CA ALA A 54 -10.41 -10.54 -2.57
C ALA A 54 -10.21 -9.86 -1.20
N CYS A 55 -10.69 -8.63 -1.02
CA CYS A 55 -10.54 -7.89 0.24
C CYS A 55 -11.24 -8.57 1.41
N THR A 56 -12.41 -9.18 1.19
CA THR A 56 -13.16 -9.88 2.24
C THR A 56 -12.61 -11.27 2.52
N LEU A 57 -12.02 -11.94 1.54
CA LEU A 57 -11.40 -13.27 1.70
C LEU A 57 -10.00 -13.18 2.32
N GLY A 58 -9.18 -12.22 1.89
CA GLY A 58 -7.80 -12.04 2.38
C GLY A 58 -7.71 -11.39 3.77
N GLN A 59 -8.80 -10.81 4.28
CA GLN A 59 -8.88 -10.28 5.65
C GLN A 59 -9.39 -11.31 6.66
N LYS A 60 -10.01 -12.41 6.21
CA LYS A 60 -10.45 -13.47 7.11
C LYS A 60 -9.22 -14.22 7.61
N VAL A 61 -8.83 -13.95 8.85
CA VAL A 61 -8.04 -14.91 9.63
C VAL A 61 -8.88 -16.17 9.66
N VAL A 62 -8.50 -17.17 8.87
CA VAL A 62 -9.11 -18.50 8.96
C VAL A 62 -8.79 -18.98 10.37
N LYS A 63 -9.75 -18.84 11.29
CA LYS A 63 -9.70 -19.49 12.58
C LYS A 63 -9.96 -20.96 12.34
N THR A 64 -8.99 -21.66 11.76
CA THR A 64 -9.01 -23.12 11.74
C THR A 64 -8.75 -23.57 13.17
N SER A 65 -9.82 -23.83 13.91
CA SER A 65 -9.75 -24.60 15.14
C SER A 65 -9.39 -26.01 14.72
N TYR A 66 -8.12 -26.39 14.81
CA TYR A 66 -7.72 -27.79 14.73
C TYR A 66 -8.10 -28.42 16.07
N CYS A 67 -9.35 -28.87 16.16
CA CYS A 67 -9.80 -29.84 17.16
C CYS A 67 -9.78 -31.23 16.52
#